data_AF-A0A7X9PQR4-F1
#
_entry.id   AF-A0A7X9PQR4-F1
#
_cell.length_a   1.000
_cell.length_b   1.000
_cell.length_c   1.000
_cell.angle_alpha   90.00
_cell.angle_beta   90.00
_cell.angle_gamma   90.00
#
_symmetry.space_group_name_H-M   'P 1'
#
loop_
_entity.id
_entity.type
_entity.pdbx_description
1 polymer ?
#
loop_
_entity_poly.entity_id
_entity_poly.type
_entity_poly.pdbx_seq_one_letter_code
_entity_poly.pdbx_strand_id
1 'polypeptide(L)'
;KFIVSPMAAAFNQFVRQENGNAGVVATPCQALALAKMKLNRDKEEAPKINHLQFVIGLYCGWVLSAEKFSALLAEKSIKREEIKRMDIPAGKNILELYTRKGVKEIPFDEAQVCIREACNYCTDSTAEYADVSVGAARFAGTVDEQRGWNQLIVRTQKGRELVDLAVKRGVLEIKEAPVKSLRQLKVAAMDKKKNALKNIVRKSGSAKNLLYLDSRDAMVRKILKAG
;
A
#
# COMPACT_ATOMS: atom_id res chain seq x y z
N LYS A 1 2.17 -9.38 -6.13
CA LYS A 1 3.63 -9.23 -6.39
C LYS A 1 4.15 -8.10 -5.50
N PHE A 2 5.27 -8.26 -4.79
CA PHE A 2 5.81 -7.21 -3.91
C PHE A 2 6.83 -6.31 -4.59
N ILE A 3 6.75 -6.12 -5.90
CA ILE A 3 7.60 -5.20 -6.66
C ILE A 3 6.76 -4.03 -7.17
N VAL A 4 7.43 -2.93 -7.53
CA VAL A 4 6.78 -1.72 -8.07
C VAL A 4 5.98 -2.06 -9.33
N SER A 5 4.77 -1.53 -9.41
CA SER A 5 4.01 -1.41 -10.66
C SER A 5 3.81 0.08 -10.97
N PRO A 6 4.08 0.56 -12.18
CA PRO A 6 3.98 1.98 -12.53
C PRO A 6 2.52 2.40 -12.80
N MET A 7 1.62 2.20 -11.83
CA MET A 7 0.18 2.42 -11.99
C MET A 7 -0.16 3.84 -12.50
N ALA A 8 0.48 4.88 -11.95
CA ALA A 8 0.22 6.26 -12.39
C ALA A 8 0.59 6.51 -13.86
N ALA A 9 1.64 5.84 -14.37
CA ALA A 9 1.99 5.92 -15.78
C ALA A 9 0.93 5.23 -16.66
N ALA A 10 0.44 4.06 -16.24
CA ALA A 10 -0.63 3.35 -16.93
C ALA A 10 -1.94 4.16 -16.94
N PHE A 11 -2.28 4.82 -15.82
CA PHE A 11 -3.42 5.74 -15.76
C PHE A 11 -3.25 6.91 -16.74
N ASN A 12 -2.08 7.56 -16.75
CA ASN A 12 -1.79 8.65 -17.69
C ASN A 12 -1.83 8.22 -19.15
N GLN A 13 -1.43 6.98 -19.46
CA GLN A 13 -1.57 6.42 -20.80
C GLN A 13 -3.05 6.20 -21.15
N PHE A 14 -3.82 5.60 -20.24
CA PHE A 14 -5.26 5.35 -20.42
C PHE A 14 -6.01 6.63 -20.77
N VAL A 15 -5.87 7.69 -19.96
CA VAL A 15 -6.60 8.96 -20.18
C VAL A 15 -6.18 9.72 -21.44
N ARG A 16 -5.07 9.35 -22.08
CA ARG A 16 -4.64 9.91 -23.38
C ARG A 16 -5.19 9.14 -24.57
N GLN A 17 -5.45 7.84 -24.39
CA GLN A 17 -5.80 6.93 -25.47
C GLN A 17 -7.30 6.60 -25.48
N GLU A 18 -7.92 6.60 -24.31
CA GLU A 18 -9.29 6.14 -24.10
C GLU A 18 -10.16 7.30 -23.60
N ASN A 19 -11.37 7.42 -24.16
CA ASN A 19 -12.35 8.37 -23.67
C ASN A 19 -13.30 7.66 -22.69
N GLY A 20 -12.84 7.45 -21.45
CA GLY A 20 -13.59 6.66 -20.47
C GLY A 20 -13.25 6.92 -19.01
N ASN A 21 -14.10 6.42 -18.12
CA ASN A 21 -13.92 6.52 -16.68
C ASN A 21 -13.05 5.37 -16.15
N ALA A 22 -12.14 5.68 -15.23
CA ALA A 22 -11.22 4.72 -14.63
C ALA A 22 -11.51 4.48 -13.14
N GLY A 23 -11.52 3.20 -12.76
CA GLY A 23 -11.26 2.76 -11.39
C GLY A 23 -9.83 2.25 -11.28
N VAL A 24 -9.10 2.61 -10.24
CA VAL A 24 -7.68 2.23 -10.07
C VAL A 24 -7.44 1.49 -8.77
N VAL A 25 -6.56 0.50 -8.82
CA VAL A 25 -6.01 -0.16 -7.63
C VAL A 25 -4.63 0.43 -7.35
N ALA A 26 -4.44 1.01 -6.17
CA ALA A 26 -3.26 1.82 -5.85
C ALA A 26 -2.65 1.46 -4.51
N THR A 27 -1.33 1.37 -4.44
CA THR A 27 -0.60 1.40 -3.16
C THR A 27 -0.65 2.81 -2.55
N PRO A 28 -0.31 3.00 -1.25
CA PRO A 28 -0.50 4.27 -0.57
C PRO A 28 0.21 5.47 -1.23
N CYS A 29 1.45 5.29 -1.69
CA CYS A 29 2.17 6.35 -2.40
C CYS A 29 1.56 6.69 -3.76
N GLN A 30 0.95 5.71 -4.44
CA GLN A 30 0.22 5.93 -5.68
C GLN A 30 -1.11 6.63 -5.45
N ALA A 31 -1.86 6.25 -4.41
CA ALA A 31 -3.09 6.94 -4.01
C ALA A 31 -2.80 8.41 -3.64
N LEU A 32 -1.71 8.67 -2.90
CA LEU A 32 -1.24 10.02 -2.62
C LEU A 32 -0.89 10.80 -3.91
N ALA A 33 -0.23 10.16 -4.87
CA ALA A 33 0.08 10.81 -6.16
C ALA A 33 -1.20 11.22 -6.90
N LEU A 34 -2.19 10.33 -6.99
CA LEU A 34 -3.50 10.64 -7.60
C LEU A 34 -4.23 11.75 -6.86
N ALA A 35 -4.20 11.75 -5.52
CA ALA A 35 -4.79 12.82 -4.72
C ALA A 35 -4.11 14.17 -4.98
N LYS A 36 -2.77 14.19 -5.10
CA LYS A 36 -2.03 15.40 -5.49
C LYS A 36 -2.38 15.86 -6.92
N MET A 37 -2.55 14.93 -7.85
CA MET A 37 -3.01 15.25 -9.21
C MET A 37 -4.39 15.89 -9.21
N LYS A 38 -5.33 15.42 -8.37
CA LYS A 38 -6.66 16.03 -8.21
C LYS A 38 -6.62 17.46 -7.67
N LEU A 39 -5.59 17.80 -6.91
CA LEU A 39 -5.39 19.16 -6.39
C LEU A 39 -4.70 20.09 -7.41
N ASN A 40 -4.16 19.54 -8.50
CA ASN A 40 -3.56 20.35 -9.55
C ASN A 40 -4.64 21.16 -10.28
N ARG A 41 -4.43 22.47 -10.41
CA ARG A 41 -5.35 23.41 -11.05
C ARG A 41 -4.99 23.73 -12.49
N ASP A 42 -3.96 23.07 -13.02
CA ASP A 42 -3.58 23.19 -14.42
C ASP A 42 -4.74 22.79 -15.33
N LYS A 43 -5.06 23.66 -16.30
CA LYS A 43 -6.25 23.51 -17.16
C LYS A 43 -6.13 22.35 -18.15
N GLU A 44 -4.92 21.89 -18.47
CA GLU A 44 -4.70 20.78 -19.39
C GLU A 44 -4.68 19.43 -18.67
N GLU A 45 -4.18 19.40 -17.42
CA GLU A 45 -4.11 18.19 -16.60
C GLU A 45 -5.41 17.94 -15.81
N ALA A 46 -6.16 18.98 -15.45
CA ALA A 46 -7.41 18.85 -14.69
C ALA A 46 -8.47 17.99 -15.40
N PRO A 47 -8.71 18.13 -16.73
CA PRO A 47 -9.61 17.23 -17.45
C PRO A 47 -9.17 15.76 -17.40
N LYS A 48 -7.86 15.49 -17.48
CA LYS A 48 -7.32 14.12 -17.48
C LYS A 48 -7.59 13.41 -16.15
N ILE A 49 -7.39 14.09 -15.03
CA ILE A 49 -7.65 13.49 -13.71
C ILE A 49 -9.14 13.31 -13.41
N ASN A 50 -10.05 14.02 -14.10
CA ASN A 50 -11.50 13.82 -13.95
C ASN A 50 -11.98 12.46 -14.44
N HIS A 51 -11.20 11.77 -15.27
CA HIS A 51 -11.48 10.38 -15.65
C HIS A 51 -11.32 9.42 -14.45
N LEU A 52 -10.58 9.80 -13.40
CA LEU A 52 -10.43 8.98 -12.20
C LEU A 52 -11.69 9.02 -11.34
N GLN A 53 -12.47 7.95 -11.42
CA GLN A 53 -13.73 7.82 -10.71
C GLN A 53 -13.61 7.12 -9.36
N PHE A 54 -12.67 6.18 -9.19
CA PHE A 54 -12.61 5.38 -7.98
C PHE A 54 -11.21 4.87 -7.67
N VAL A 55 -10.84 4.80 -6.40
CA VAL A 55 -9.54 4.27 -5.93
C VAL A 55 -9.75 3.17 -4.89
N ILE A 56 -9.32 1.95 -5.22
CA ILE A 56 -9.13 0.86 -4.25
C ILE A 56 -7.68 0.91 -3.76
N GLY A 57 -7.48 1.29 -2.51
CA GLY A 57 -6.18 1.37 -1.87
C GLY A 57 -5.72 0.02 -1.34
N LEU A 58 -4.51 -0.42 -1.66
CA LEU A 58 -3.90 -1.59 -1.04
C LEU A 58 -3.12 -1.19 0.20
N TYR A 59 -3.25 -1.95 1.29
CA TYR A 59 -2.32 -1.82 2.41
C TYR A 59 -0.91 -2.15 1.93
N CYS A 60 0.08 -1.39 2.39
CA CYS A 60 1.46 -1.55 1.96
C CYS A 60 2.43 -1.10 3.05
N GLY A 61 3.21 -2.05 3.56
CA GLY A 61 4.37 -1.74 4.38
C GLY A 61 5.52 -1.19 3.55
N TRP A 62 5.79 -1.81 2.40
CA TRP A 62 6.96 -1.56 1.57
C TRP A 62 6.81 -2.31 0.24
N VAL A 63 7.71 -2.03 -0.69
CA VAL A 63 7.90 -2.82 -1.91
C VAL A 63 9.39 -3.15 -2.06
N LEU A 64 9.67 -4.28 -2.70
CA LEU A 64 11.02 -4.74 -3.01
C LEU A 64 11.52 -4.05 -4.29
N SER A 65 12.80 -3.67 -4.28
CA SER A 65 13.55 -3.28 -5.48
C SER A 65 13.64 -4.48 -6.42
N ALA A 66 13.26 -4.28 -7.69
CA ALA A 66 13.33 -5.33 -8.70
C ALA A 66 14.75 -5.87 -8.87
N GLU A 67 15.74 -4.99 -8.86
CA GLU A 67 17.17 -5.32 -8.96
C GLU A 67 17.63 -6.19 -7.78
N LYS A 68 17.52 -5.66 -6.55
CA LYS A 68 17.96 -6.37 -5.35
C LYS A 68 17.22 -7.69 -5.15
N PHE A 69 15.92 -7.71 -5.43
CA PHE A 69 15.13 -8.93 -5.31
C PHE A 69 15.52 -9.95 -6.38
N SER A 70 15.85 -9.53 -7.60
CA SER A 70 16.35 -10.46 -8.63
C SER A 70 17.70 -11.05 -8.25
N ALA A 71 18.59 -10.26 -7.66
CA ALA A 71 19.86 -10.75 -7.12
C ALA A 71 19.64 -11.79 -6.00
N LEU A 72 18.75 -11.51 -5.04
CA LEU A 72 18.41 -12.46 -3.98
C LEU A 72 17.81 -13.76 -4.53
N LEU A 73 16.93 -13.67 -5.53
CA LEU A 73 16.36 -14.86 -6.18
C LEU A 73 17.45 -15.69 -6.89
N ALA A 74 18.41 -15.04 -7.56
CA ALA A 74 19.52 -15.71 -8.22
C ALA A 74 20.43 -16.43 -7.20
N GLU A 75 20.76 -15.79 -6.08
CA GLU A 75 21.53 -16.39 -4.99
C GLU A 75 20.85 -17.66 -4.45
N LYS A 76 19.52 -17.62 -4.30
CA LYS A 76 18.72 -18.78 -3.85
C LYS A 76 18.40 -19.77 -4.97
N SER A 77 18.92 -19.58 -6.19
CA SER A 77 18.63 -20.42 -7.36
C SER A 77 17.13 -20.54 -7.70
N ILE A 78 16.36 -19.46 -7.48
CA ILE A 78 14.93 -19.39 -7.75
C ILE A 78 14.69 -18.57 -9.01
N LYS A 79 14.05 -19.17 -10.02
CA LYS A 79 13.67 -18.46 -11.24
C LYS A 79 12.42 -17.61 -11.02
N ARG A 80 12.45 -16.34 -11.45
CA ARG A 80 11.35 -15.38 -11.26
C ARG A 80 10.05 -15.86 -11.89
N GLU A 81 10.14 -16.53 -13.04
CA GLU A 81 9.04 -17.03 -13.87
C GLU A 81 8.33 -18.22 -13.22
N GLU A 82 8.99 -18.92 -12.29
CA GLU A 82 8.40 -20.03 -11.54
C GLU A 82 7.46 -19.53 -10.42
N ILE A 83 7.61 -18.28 -9.97
CA ILE A 83 6.87 -17.71 -8.84
C ILE A 83 5.46 -17.29 -9.28
N LYS A 84 4.44 -18.00 -8.77
CA LYS A 84 3.03 -17.71 -9.02
C LYS A 84 2.41 -16.78 -7.98
N ARG A 85 2.79 -16.96 -6.71
CA ARG A 85 2.28 -16.17 -5.58
C ARG A 85 3.41 -15.88 -4.61
N MET A 86 3.28 -14.75 -3.92
CA MET A 86 4.16 -14.37 -2.81
C MET A 86 3.26 -14.06 -1.61
N ASP A 87 3.71 -14.42 -0.40
CA ASP A 87 2.98 -14.13 0.83
C ASP A 87 3.95 -13.81 1.97
N ILE A 88 3.47 -13.06 2.97
CA ILE A 88 4.20 -12.74 4.19
C ILE A 88 3.25 -13.01 5.35
N PRO A 89 3.17 -14.27 5.78
CA PRO A 89 2.25 -14.68 6.82
C PRO A 89 2.47 -13.88 8.10
N ALA A 90 1.39 -13.52 8.79
CA ALA A 90 1.51 -12.81 10.05
C ALA A 90 2.28 -13.66 11.08
N GLY A 91 3.22 -13.04 11.79
CA GLY A 91 3.96 -13.66 12.88
C GLY A 91 5.05 -14.66 12.47
N LYS A 92 5.17 -15.02 11.19
CA LYS A 92 6.18 -16.02 10.76
C LYS A 92 7.54 -15.44 10.38
N ASN A 93 7.66 -14.13 10.14
CA ASN A 93 8.91 -13.48 9.71
C ASN A 93 9.60 -14.19 8.52
N ILE A 94 8.81 -14.64 7.54
CA ILE A 94 9.27 -15.25 6.30
C ILE A 94 8.55 -14.62 5.10
N LEU A 95 9.25 -14.60 3.97
CA LEU A 95 8.67 -14.41 2.65
C LEU A 95 8.45 -15.79 2.01
N GLU A 96 7.20 -16.16 1.81
CA GLU A 96 6.83 -17.38 1.09
C GLU A 96 6.73 -17.10 -0.41
N LEU A 97 7.42 -17.92 -1.22
CA LEU A 97 7.37 -17.91 -2.68
C LEU A 97 6.73 -19.21 -3.16
N TYR A 98 5.51 -19.12 -3.67
CA TYR A 98 4.78 -20.26 -4.20
C TYR A 98 5.20 -20.50 -5.65
N THR A 99 5.96 -21.56 -5.86
CA THR A 99 6.48 -21.95 -7.18
C THR A 99 5.73 -23.15 -7.76
N ARG A 100 6.00 -23.50 -9.02
CA ARG A 100 5.52 -24.75 -9.62
C ARG A 100 6.02 -26.01 -8.90
N LYS A 101 7.14 -25.92 -8.18
CA LYS A 101 7.83 -27.04 -7.50
C LYS A 101 7.55 -27.08 -5.99
N GLY A 102 6.61 -26.26 -5.51
CA GLY A 102 6.30 -26.10 -4.08
C GLY A 102 6.63 -24.72 -3.53
N VAL A 103 6.51 -24.57 -2.21
CA VAL A 103 6.78 -23.31 -1.51
C VAL A 103 8.27 -23.20 -1.18
N LYS A 104 8.86 -22.05 -1.48
CA LYS A 104 10.20 -21.67 -1.01
C LYS A 104 10.06 -20.57 0.03
N GLU A 105 10.75 -20.71 1.15
CA GLU A 105 10.73 -19.73 2.23
C GLU A 105 12.06 -18.99 2.25
N ILE A 106 11.98 -17.66 2.34
CA ILE A 106 13.14 -16.80 2.53
C ILE A 106 12.96 -16.09 3.87
N PRO A 107 13.94 -16.15 4.80
CA PRO A 107 13.91 -15.37 6.03
C PRO A 107 13.63 -13.89 5.75
N PHE A 108 12.76 -13.27 6.55
CA PHE A 108 12.32 -11.91 6.24
C PHE A 108 13.44 -10.88 6.39
N ASP A 109 14.44 -11.15 7.22
CA ASP A 109 15.63 -10.35 7.40
C ASP A 109 16.58 -10.35 6.18
N GLU A 110 16.56 -11.42 5.38
CA GLU A 110 17.18 -11.43 4.06
C GLU A 110 16.33 -10.65 3.06
N ALA A 111 15.01 -10.86 3.05
CA ALA A 111 14.12 -10.17 2.11
C ALA A 111 14.05 -8.64 2.34
N GLN A 112 14.16 -8.19 3.59
CA GLN A 112 14.06 -6.77 3.95
C GLN A 112 15.20 -5.93 3.33
N VAL A 113 16.37 -6.51 3.04
CA VAL A 113 17.49 -5.78 2.42
C VAL A 113 17.16 -5.34 1.00
N CYS A 114 16.22 -6.05 0.38
CA CYS A 114 15.70 -5.74 -0.93
C CYS A 114 14.63 -4.64 -0.91
N ILE A 115 14.18 -4.15 0.26
CA ILE A 115 13.20 -3.06 0.34
C ILE A 115 13.73 -1.84 -0.42
N ARG A 116 12.87 -1.28 -1.28
CA ARG A 116 13.18 -0.09 -2.06
C ARG A 116 13.38 1.09 -1.12
N GLU A 117 14.51 1.79 -1.25
CA GLU A 117 14.90 2.90 -0.36
C GLU A 117 13.81 3.96 -0.18
N ALA A 118 13.09 4.31 -1.25
CA ALA A 118 11.99 5.27 -1.21
C ALA A 118 10.89 4.92 -0.17
N CYS A 119 10.70 3.63 0.15
CA CYS A 119 9.72 3.19 1.14
C CYS A 119 10.07 3.67 2.55
N ASN A 120 11.35 3.93 2.84
CA ASN A 120 11.81 4.44 4.14
C ASN A 120 11.33 5.85 4.44
N TYR A 121 10.79 6.54 3.44
CA TYR A 121 10.25 7.90 3.56
C TYR A 121 8.72 7.93 3.44
N CYS A 122 8.05 6.79 3.24
CA CYS A 122 6.60 6.72 3.05
C CYS A 122 5.87 6.72 4.40
N THR A 123 4.97 7.68 4.61
CA THR A 123 4.24 7.87 5.87
C THR A 123 2.89 7.15 5.95
N ASP A 124 2.51 6.38 4.92
CA ASP A 124 1.20 5.75 4.80
C ASP A 124 1.33 4.23 4.60
N SER A 125 0.53 3.47 5.34
CA SER A 125 0.43 2.01 5.24
C SER A 125 -0.94 1.50 4.79
N THR A 126 -1.97 2.34 4.83
CA THR A 126 -3.37 1.94 4.62
C THR A 126 -4.02 2.66 3.45
N ALA A 127 -3.26 3.40 2.65
CA ALA A 127 -3.77 4.18 1.51
C ALA A 127 -4.86 5.15 1.96
N GLU A 128 -4.47 6.14 2.75
CA GLU A 128 -5.33 7.15 3.39
C GLU A 128 -6.17 7.94 2.38
N TYR A 129 -5.71 8.02 1.12
CA TYR A 129 -6.35 8.77 0.02
C TYR A 129 -7.18 7.89 -0.94
N ALA A 130 -7.53 6.66 -0.56
CA ALA A 130 -8.41 5.79 -1.35
C ALA A 130 -9.89 6.00 -1.00
N ASP A 131 -10.79 5.47 -1.85
CA ASP A 131 -12.22 5.38 -1.53
C ASP A 131 -12.50 4.21 -0.57
N VAL A 132 -11.86 3.07 -0.84
CA VAL A 132 -11.84 1.87 -0.01
C VAL A 132 -10.41 1.38 0.08
N SER A 133 -9.93 1.11 1.28
CA SER A 133 -8.62 0.50 1.50
C SER A 133 -8.75 -0.93 1.96
N VAL A 134 -7.95 -1.83 1.38
CA VAL A 134 -8.00 -3.27 1.63
C VAL A 134 -6.60 -3.84 1.82
N GLY A 135 -6.45 -4.76 2.75
CA GLY A 135 -5.24 -5.56 2.90
C GLY A 135 -5.50 -6.83 3.70
N ALA A 136 -4.49 -7.70 3.77
CA ALA A 136 -4.60 -8.95 4.51
C ALA A 136 -5.08 -8.72 5.95
N ALA A 137 -6.10 -9.46 6.37
CA ALA A 137 -6.62 -9.34 7.72
C ALA A 137 -5.59 -9.86 8.73
N ARG A 138 -5.42 -9.14 9.86
CA ARG A 138 -4.56 -9.56 10.96
C ARG A 138 -5.39 -9.58 12.24
N PHE A 139 -5.97 -10.73 12.55
CA PHE A 139 -6.78 -10.97 13.75
C PHE A 139 -6.28 -12.19 14.50
N ALA A 140 -6.70 -12.38 15.74
CA ALA A 140 -6.35 -13.58 16.49
C ALA A 140 -6.98 -14.81 15.82
N GLY A 141 -6.15 -15.75 15.38
CA GLY A 141 -6.57 -16.92 14.61
C GLY A 141 -5.36 -17.60 13.97
N THR A 142 -5.60 -18.67 13.22
CA THR A 142 -4.58 -19.35 12.44
C THR A 142 -4.17 -18.53 11.22
N VAL A 143 -2.98 -18.77 10.69
CA VAL A 143 -2.52 -18.15 9.44
C VAL A 143 -3.45 -18.46 8.28
N ASP A 144 -4.04 -19.65 8.26
CA ASP A 144 -4.93 -20.07 7.17
C ASP A 144 -6.30 -19.39 7.23
N GLU A 145 -6.86 -19.18 8.42
CA GLU A 145 -8.04 -18.34 8.59
C GLU A 145 -7.77 -16.90 8.14
N GLN A 146 -6.63 -16.33 8.55
CA GLN A 146 -6.24 -14.98 8.14
C GLN A 146 -6.08 -14.86 6.61
N ARG A 147 -5.51 -15.87 5.94
CA ARG A 147 -5.36 -15.90 4.47
C ARG A 147 -6.70 -15.87 3.73
N GLY A 148 -7.78 -16.31 4.36
CA GLY A 148 -9.13 -16.27 3.80
C GLY A 148 -9.80 -14.90 3.88
N TRP A 149 -9.27 -13.96 4.65
CA TRP A 149 -9.92 -12.68 4.94
C TRP A 149 -9.03 -11.48 4.63
N ASN A 150 -9.68 -10.41 4.18
CA ASN A 150 -9.08 -9.09 4.10
C ASN A 150 -9.76 -8.15 5.10
N GLN A 151 -9.00 -7.18 5.60
CA GLN A 151 -9.53 -6.07 6.38
C GLN A 151 -9.77 -4.88 5.45
N LEU A 152 -10.98 -4.32 5.52
CA LEU A 152 -11.39 -3.16 4.75
C LEU A 152 -11.49 -1.92 5.64
N ILE A 153 -11.11 -0.76 5.10
CA ILE A 153 -11.44 0.56 5.64
C ILE A 153 -12.18 1.32 4.54
N VAL A 154 -13.45 1.62 4.78
CA VAL A 154 -14.25 2.47 3.90
C VAL A 154 -14.00 3.93 4.28
N ARG A 155 -13.63 4.77 3.31
CA ARG A 155 -13.18 6.16 3.58
C ARG A 155 -14.12 7.21 3.02
N THR A 156 -14.68 6.96 1.85
CA THR A 156 -15.56 7.91 1.16
C THR A 156 -16.97 7.35 1.03
N GLN A 157 -17.93 8.25 0.81
CA GLN A 157 -19.32 7.90 0.54
C GLN A 157 -19.44 6.99 -0.70
N LYS A 158 -18.71 7.30 -1.76
CA LYS A 158 -18.62 6.46 -2.96
C LYS A 158 -18.08 5.06 -2.66
N GLY A 159 -17.07 4.99 -1.78
CA GLY A 159 -16.54 3.72 -1.29
C GLY A 159 -17.59 2.90 -0.55
N ARG A 160 -18.39 3.56 0.30
CA ARG A 160 -19.48 2.93 1.05
C ARG A 160 -20.54 2.34 0.12
N GLU A 161 -20.99 3.13 -0.85
CA GLU A 161 -22.00 2.71 -1.84
C GLU A 161 -21.55 1.47 -2.62
N LEU A 162 -20.29 1.43 -3.06
CA LEU A 162 -19.76 0.27 -3.78
C LEU A 162 -19.72 -0.99 -2.89
N VAL A 163 -19.27 -0.85 -1.64
CA VAL A 163 -19.19 -1.97 -0.70
C VAL A 163 -20.58 -2.50 -0.36
N ASP A 164 -21.54 -1.61 -0.07
CA ASP A 164 -22.93 -2.01 0.22
C ASP A 164 -23.57 -2.69 -0.99
N LEU A 165 -23.32 -2.19 -2.21
CA LEU A 165 -23.79 -2.84 -3.44
C LEU A 165 -23.18 -4.24 -3.61
N ALA A 166 -21.90 -4.40 -3.32
CA ALA A 166 -21.20 -5.68 -3.40
C ALA A 166 -21.78 -6.71 -2.41
N VAL A 167 -22.06 -6.28 -1.17
CA VAL A 167 -22.72 -7.12 -0.16
C VAL A 167 -24.13 -7.49 -0.61
N LYS A 168 -24.93 -6.50 -1.06
CA LYS A 168 -26.30 -6.73 -1.53
C LYS A 168 -26.36 -7.72 -2.70
N ARG A 169 -25.35 -7.71 -3.58
CA ARG A 169 -25.23 -8.64 -4.72
C ARG A 169 -24.65 -10.00 -4.34
N GLY A 170 -24.27 -10.22 -3.07
CA GLY A 170 -23.68 -11.48 -2.62
C GLY A 170 -22.26 -11.74 -3.14
N VAL A 171 -21.58 -10.74 -3.71
CA VAL A 171 -20.20 -10.89 -4.21
C VAL A 171 -19.15 -10.62 -3.13
N LEU A 172 -19.56 -10.04 -1.99
CA LEU A 172 -18.69 -9.74 -0.86
C LEU A 172 -19.36 -10.17 0.45
N GLU A 173 -18.71 -11.06 1.19
CA GLU A 173 -19.04 -11.35 2.58
C GLU A 173 -18.27 -10.39 3.50
N ILE A 174 -18.95 -9.82 4.50
CA ILE A 174 -18.34 -8.93 5.49
C ILE A 174 -18.64 -9.46 6.89
N LYS A 175 -17.61 -9.40 7.74
CA LYS A 175 -17.71 -9.60 9.19
C LYS A 175 -17.15 -8.39 9.90
N GLU A 176 -17.64 -8.14 11.10
CA GLU A 176 -17.07 -7.09 11.93
C GLU A 176 -15.62 -7.42 12.30
N ALA A 177 -14.72 -6.47 12.04
CA ALA A 177 -13.31 -6.65 12.34
C ALA A 177 -13.09 -6.55 13.86
N PRO A 178 -12.32 -7.47 14.48
CA PRO A 178 -12.06 -7.40 15.92
C PRO A 178 -11.41 -6.07 16.32
N VAL A 179 -11.86 -5.47 17.42
CA VAL A 179 -11.34 -4.19 17.94
C VAL A 179 -9.81 -4.24 18.14
N LYS A 180 -9.30 -5.39 18.59
CA LYS A 180 -7.86 -5.63 18.76
C LYS A 180 -7.09 -5.51 17.43
N SER A 181 -7.65 -6.01 16.32
CA SER A 181 -7.06 -5.92 14.99
C SER A 181 -6.95 -4.46 14.52
N LEU A 182 -8.01 -3.66 14.73
CA LEU A 182 -7.95 -2.24 14.42
C LEU A 182 -6.90 -1.51 15.27
N ARG A 183 -6.78 -1.85 16.56
CA ARG A 183 -5.75 -1.29 17.44
C ARG A 183 -4.34 -1.62 16.94
N GLN A 184 -4.09 -2.88 16.56
CA GLN A 184 -2.79 -3.31 16.01
C GLN A 184 -2.48 -2.61 14.68
N LEU A 185 -3.47 -2.47 13.80
CA LEU A 185 -3.32 -1.73 12.54
C LEU A 185 -2.95 -0.27 12.79
N LYS A 186 -3.62 0.40 13.75
CA LYS A 186 -3.29 1.78 14.14
C LYS A 186 -1.86 1.90 14.67
N VAL A 187 -1.39 0.95 15.48
CA VAL A 187 0.00 0.92 15.97
C VAL A 187 0.97 0.79 14.80
N ALA A 188 0.78 -0.20 13.92
CA ALA A 188 1.66 -0.41 12.76
C ALA A 188 1.69 0.81 11.82
N ALA A 189 0.54 1.44 11.58
CA ALA A 189 0.45 2.65 10.77
C ALA A 189 1.21 3.83 11.41
N MET A 190 1.08 3.97 12.74
CA MET A 190 1.78 4.99 13.51
C MET A 190 3.30 4.79 13.50
N ASP A 191 3.78 3.56 13.68
CA ASP A 191 5.21 3.25 13.69
C ASP A 191 5.84 3.53 12.33
N LYS A 192 5.16 3.15 11.23
CA LYS A 192 5.59 3.52 9.89
C LYS A 192 5.68 5.05 9.73
N LYS A 193 4.66 5.78 10.16
CA LYS A 193 4.61 7.25 10.03
C LYS A 193 5.75 7.92 10.82
N LYS A 194 6.02 7.46 12.04
CA LYS A 194 7.16 7.92 12.87
C LYS A 194 8.51 7.63 12.23
N ASN A 195 8.73 6.39 11.78
CA ASN A 195 9.99 5.99 11.16
C ASN A 195 10.27 6.78 9.87
N ALA A 196 9.25 6.97 9.04
CA ALA A 196 9.36 7.77 7.83
C ALA A 196 9.70 9.24 8.13
N LEU A 197 9.03 9.86 9.12
CA LEU A 197 9.34 11.24 9.51
C LEU A 197 10.76 11.38 10.04
N LYS A 198 11.22 10.47 10.89
CA LYS A 198 12.63 10.44 11.37
C LYS A 198 13.61 10.39 10.19
N ASN A 199 13.34 9.55 9.20
CA ASN A 199 14.17 9.43 8.00
C ASN A 199 14.13 10.68 7.13
N ILE A 200 12.96 11.31 6.96
CA ILE A 200 12.79 12.55 6.21
C ILE A 200 13.61 13.67 6.86
N VAL A 201 13.47 13.88 8.18
CA VAL A 201 14.21 14.91 8.93
C VAL A 201 15.71 14.68 8.82
N ARG A 202 16.17 13.43 8.95
CA ARG A 202 17.58 13.08 8.76
C ARG A 202 18.07 13.39 7.35
N LYS A 203 17.27 13.08 6.31
CA LYS A 203 17.65 13.32 4.90
C LYS A 203 17.65 14.81 4.55
N SER A 204 16.70 15.58 5.08
CA SER A 204 16.59 17.01 4.80
C SER A 204 17.47 17.88 5.70
N GLY A 205 17.98 17.33 6.80
CA GLY A 205 18.74 18.04 7.81
C GLY A 205 17.88 18.95 8.71
N SER A 206 16.54 18.93 8.60
CA SER A 206 15.68 19.84 9.35
C SER A 206 14.25 19.34 9.54
N ALA A 207 13.73 19.47 10.76
CA ALA A 207 12.32 19.23 11.09
C ALA A 207 11.36 20.26 10.46
N LYS A 208 11.89 21.36 9.92
CA LYS A 208 11.13 22.37 9.17
C LYS A 208 11.03 22.04 7.68
N ASN A 209 11.89 21.18 7.16
CA ASN A 209 11.90 20.74 5.77
C ASN A 209 11.48 19.26 5.69
N LEU A 210 10.19 19.00 5.49
CA LEU A 210 9.64 17.65 5.44
C LEU A 210 9.53 17.09 4.01
N LEU A 211 10.33 17.64 3.09
CA LEU A 211 10.38 17.29 1.68
C LEU A 211 9.02 17.43 0.99
N TYR A 212 8.24 16.37 0.96
CA TYR A 212 6.97 16.27 0.22
C TYR A 212 5.72 16.33 1.12
N LEU A 213 5.92 16.43 2.45
CA LEU A 213 4.87 16.49 3.46
C LEU A 213 4.59 17.92 3.90
N ASP A 214 3.33 18.21 4.23
CA ASP A 214 2.94 19.49 4.80
C ASP A 214 3.24 19.51 6.31
N SER A 215 4.06 20.45 6.75
CA SER A 215 4.37 20.67 8.17
C SER A 215 3.19 21.22 8.98
N ARG A 216 2.08 21.57 8.32
CA ARG A 216 0.82 21.98 8.94
C ARG A 216 -0.10 20.80 9.25
N ASP A 217 0.15 19.63 8.67
CA ASP A 217 -0.64 18.43 8.96
C ASP A 217 -0.63 18.13 10.46
N ALA A 218 -1.83 17.97 11.05
CA ALA A 218 -1.98 17.84 12.49
C ALA A 218 -1.30 16.57 13.04
N MET A 219 -1.32 15.48 12.26
CA MET A 219 -0.71 14.21 12.64
C MET A 219 0.82 14.31 12.58
N VAL A 220 1.36 14.92 11.53
CA VAL A 220 2.79 15.20 11.39
C VAL A 220 3.29 16.08 12.53
N ARG A 221 2.59 17.19 12.82
CA ARG A 221 2.91 18.09 13.95
C ARG A 221 2.90 17.35 15.27
N LYS A 222 1.90 16.50 15.52
CA LYS A 222 1.79 15.72 16.75
C LYS A 222 2.97 14.78 16.91
N ILE A 223 3.41 14.11 15.85
CA ILE A 223 4.56 13.20 15.89
C ILE A 223 5.85 13.98 16.17
N LEU A 224 6.09 15.09 15.47
CA LEU A 224 7.32 15.88 15.61
C LEU A 224 7.44 16.60 16.97
N LYS A 225 6.32 16.85 17.66
CA LYS A 225 6.35 17.39 19.04
C LYS A 225 6.59 16.32 20.11
N ALA A 226 6.34 15.06 19.79
CA ALA A 226 6.38 13.95 20.74
C ALA A 226 7.72 13.20 20.77
N GLY A 227 8.67 13.57 19.91
CA GLY A 227 10.02 13.01 19.84
C GLY A 227 11.06 14.10 19.77
#